data_AF-A0A9P6ULA1-F1
#
_entry.id   AF-A0A9P6ULA1-F1
#
_cell.length_a   1.000
_cell.length_b   1.000
_cell.length_c   1.000
_cell.angle_alpha   90.00
_cell.angle_beta   90.00
_cell.angle_gamma   90.00
#
_symmetry.space_group_name_H-M   'P 1'
#
loop_
_entity.id
_entity.type
_entity.pdbx_description
1 polymer ?
#
loop_
_entity_poly.entity_id
_entity_poly.type
_entity_poly.pdbx_seq_one_letter_code
_entity_poly.pdbx_strand_id
1 'polypeptide(L)'
;MGQVQSRQQDESYFKLDANDKDAVIKKYTELASSGKGGKVLEASDELFGEGFHLIKDGPAIEDKNRETANGFWKDTHHTAIIQLATAGTIAGFDIDTSFFDGSHPSYASVEGCLIVQGVKDSYEWKEILPKVPLNGNSHHFYGIQASDDVYTHLKLNMYPDGGIARLRVYGSVSPIFPKEKTVFDLASMSSGGRVIKTSDDRYGKPANIILPTSGVNTRDGWQTRRSRVKGHHDWVEIKLGATGLLESLEVDTTHFRGNNPDFISLDACNSEYNDVQYDPEVQWVSLLNKSEVHADKKNIFDLEQTGASYTHVRLNIFPDGGISRLRVYGLRVPEAVEAVEIELVEETVVETVDELKVVETSKTFAPLTEGTLPSSTEKKNETVVEGEVDLKNGDRIILTSEVSSVTTLIEEETTEPVKKSPAKRGRPKGAAAATAVLAATKLAPKKKAKGRSASVLDDEETDASESVASGSPRNKRVRE
;
A
#
# COMPACT_ATOMS: atom_id res chain seq x y z
N MET A 1 -24.36 -31.32 46.99
CA MET A 1 -23.11 -30.68 46.53
C MET A 1 -22.91 -31.04 45.07
N GLY A 2 -23.44 -30.22 44.15
CA GLY A 2 -23.13 -30.32 42.73
C GLY A 2 -22.21 -29.16 42.40
N GLN A 3 -20.94 -29.45 42.16
CA GLN A 3 -19.99 -28.45 41.66
C GLN A 3 -20.43 -28.05 40.25
N VAL A 4 -20.95 -26.83 40.13
CA VAL A 4 -20.93 -26.09 38.88
C VAL A 4 -19.46 -25.84 38.59
N GLN A 5 -18.86 -26.63 37.69
CA GLN A 5 -17.57 -26.27 37.11
C GLN A 5 -17.80 -25.07 36.18
N SER A 6 -17.68 -23.87 36.73
CA SER A 6 -17.46 -22.67 35.96
C SER A 6 -16.06 -22.77 35.32
N ARG A 7 -15.99 -23.22 34.08
CA ARG A 7 -14.91 -22.86 33.16
C ARG A 7 -15.48 -21.85 32.16
N GLN A 8 -15.54 -20.59 32.57
CA GLN A 8 -15.37 -19.50 31.61
C GLN A 8 -13.87 -19.47 31.32
N GLN A 9 -13.45 -20.05 30.19
CA GLN A 9 -12.19 -19.67 29.57
C GLN A 9 -12.43 -18.26 29.01
N ASP A 10 -11.56 -17.32 29.37
CA ASP A 10 -11.40 -16.05 28.63
C ASP A 10 -10.98 -16.42 27.21
N GLU A 11 -11.95 -16.58 26.31
CA GLU A 11 -11.66 -16.94 24.92
C GLU A 11 -11.14 -15.69 24.21
N SER A 12 -9.84 -15.66 23.92
CA SER A 12 -9.15 -14.62 23.14
C SER A 12 -9.68 -14.49 21.69
N TYR A 13 -10.54 -15.41 21.27
CA TYR A 13 -11.16 -15.47 19.95
C TYR A 13 -12.58 -16.05 20.03
N PHE A 14 -13.37 -15.86 18.98
CA PHE A 14 -14.68 -16.47 18.82
C PHE A 14 -14.88 -16.90 17.37
N LYS A 15 -15.53 -18.05 17.15
CA LYS A 15 -15.83 -18.52 15.79
C LYS A 15 -17.02 -17.78 15.21
N LEU A 16 -16.90 -17.35 13.96
CA LEU A 16 -17.95 -16.65 13.23
C LEU A 16 -18.59 -17.59 12.21
N ASP A 17 -19.92 -17.59 12.16
CA ASP A 17 -20.65 -18.25 11.09
C ASP A 17 -20.53 -17.45 9.78
N ALA A 18 -20.65 -18.15 8.66
CA ALA A 18 -20.49 -17.55 7.34
C ALA A 18 -21.48 -16.39 7.06
N ASN A 19 -22.64 -16.40 7.72
CA ASN A 19 -23.65 -15.33 7.61
C ASN A 19 -23.29 -14.09 8.44
N ASP A 20 -22.55 -14.26 9.54
CA ASP A 20 -22.22 -13.20 10.48
C ASP A 20 -20.88 -12.53 10.18
N LYS A 21 -20.04 -13.18 9.36
CA LYS A 21 -18.72 -12.66 8.98
C LYS A 21 -18.80 -11.23 8.45
N ASP A 22 -19.81 -10.91 7.63
CA ASP A 22 -19.90 -9.60 6.98
C ASP A 22 -20.23 -8.50 7.98
N ALA A 23 -20.94 -8.82 9.07
CA ALA A 23 -21.23 -7.87 10.14
C ALA A 23 -19.98 -7.51 10.95
N VAL A 24 -19.03 -8.46 11.07
CA VAL A 24 -17.84 -8.28 11.93
C VAL A 24 -16.63 -7.83 11.12
N ILE A 25 -16.38 -8.47 9.97
CA ILE A 25 -15.13 -8.37 9.22
C ILE A 25 -15.17 -7.28 8.15
N LYS A 26 -16.32 -7.00 7.52
CA LYS A 26 -16.42 -6.11 6.35
C LYS A 26 -16.00 -4.65 6.63
N LYS A 27 -16.03 -4.22 7.89
CA LYS A 27 -15.59 -2.89 8.32
C LYS A 27 -14.08 -2.75 8.45
N TYR A 28 -13.34 -3.85 8.41
CA TYR A 28 -11.89 -3.88 8.57
C TYR A 28 -11.16 -4.01 7.23
N THR A 29 -9.91 -3.55 7.22
CA THR A 29 -9.02 -3.72 6.08
C THR A 29 -8.46 -5.13 6.09
N GLU A 30 -8.50 -5.81 4.96
CA GLU A 30 -7.71 -7.04 4.78
C GLU A 30 -6.22 -6.67 4.66
N LEU A 31 -5.38 -7.07 5.63
CA LEU A 31 -4.00 -6.61 5.83
C LEU A 31 -2.95 -7.53 5.19
N ALA A 32 -3.25 -8.77 4.83
CA ALA A 32 -2.26 -9.70 4.30
C ALA A 32 -2.18 -9.73 2.77
N SER A 33 -3.20 -9.20 2.06
CA SER A 33 -3.34 -9.24 0.61
C SER A 33 -2.07 -8.81 -0.14
N SER A 34 -1.69 -9.64 -1.11
CA SER A 34 -0.60 -9.34 -2.03
C SER A 34 -0.86 -8.08 -2.86
N GLY A 35 -2.11 -7.86 -3.30
CA GLY A 35 -2.49 -6.67 -4.08
C GLY A 35 -2.34 -5.38 -3.28
N LYS A 36 -2.37 -5.46 -1.96
CA LYS A 36 -2.11 -4.34 -1.04
C LYS A 36 -0.65 -4.24 -0.61
N GLY A 37 0.19 -5.22 -0.95
CA GLY A 37 1.63 -5.21 -0.67
C GLY A 37 2.10 -6.24 0.36
N GLY A 38 1.22 -7.11 0.85
CA GLY A 38 1.59 -8.22 1.72
C GLY A 38 2.48 -9.24 0.99
N LYS A 39 3.32 -9.95 1.76
CA LYS A 39 4.30 -10.90 1.22
C LYS A 39 4.41 -12.11 2.11
N VAL A 40 4.56 -13.29 1.51
CA VAL A 40 5.03 -14.48 2.22
C VAL A 40 6.55 -14.43 2.12
N LEU A 41 7.23 -14.37 3.26
CA LEU A 41 8.69 -14.24 3.36
C LEU A 41 9.36 -15.61 3.38
N GLU A 42 8.73 -16.57 4.06
CA GLU A 42 9.28 -17.91 4.26
C GLU A 42 8.13 -18.90 4.43
N ALA A 43 8.31 -20.12 3.94
CA ALA A 43 7.48 -21.27 4.23
C ALA A 43 8.38 -22.48 4.48
N SER A 44 8.08 -23.27 5.51
CA SER A 44 8.91 -24.42 5.89
C SER A 44 8.87 -25.56 4.87
N ASP A 45 7.75 -25.67 4.12
CA ASP A 45 7.57 -26.61 3.03
C ASP A 45 6.60 -26.02 1.99
N GLU A 46 6.92 -26.18 0.71
CA GLU A 46 6.16 -25.70 -0.44
C GLU A 46 6.00 -26.78 -1.53
N LEU A 47 6.29 -28.05 -1.23
CA LEU A 47 6.43 -29.14 -2.20
C LEU A 47 5.26 -29.26 -3.19
N PHE A 48 4.02 -29.02 -2.73
CA PHE A 48 2.79 -29.13 -3.54
C PHE A 48 2.03 -27.80 -3.67
N GLY A 49 2.64 -26.70 -3.23
CA GLY A 49 1.95 -25.43 -3.10
C GLY A 49 2.83 -24.32 -2.59
N GLU A 50 3.04 -23.32 -3.43
CA GLU A 50 3.81 -22.14 -3.05
C GLU A 50 2.99 -21.25 -2.11
N GLY A 51 3.61 -20.82 -1.01
CA GLY A 51 3.02 -20.06 0.08
C GLY A 51 2.46 -18.71 -0.36
N PHE A 52 2.99 -18.09 -1.42
CA PHE A 52 2.42 -16.82 -1.93
C PHE A 52 0.95 -16.94 -2.37
N HIS A 53 0.45 -18.16 -2.63
CA HIS A 53 -0.97 -18.40 -2.86
C HIS A 53 -1.86 -18.04 -1.67
N LEU A 54 -1.36 -18.13 -0.43
CA LEU A 54 -2.11 -17.84 0.79
C LEU A 54 -2.71 -16.43 0.75
N ILE A 55 -1.96 -15.47 0.21
CA ILE A 55 -2.30 -14.05 0.29
C ILE A 55 -2.76 -13.44 -1.04
N LYS A 56 -2.86 -14.23 -2.12
CA LYS A 56 -3.36 -13.77 -3.42
C LYS A 56 -4.72 -13.12 -3.31
N ASP A 57 -4.98 -12.09 -4.10
CA ASP A 57 -6.30 -11.46 -4.16
C ASP A 57 -7.37 -12.40 -4.74
N GLY A 58 -8.62 -12.18 -4.33
CA GLY A 58 -9.77 -12.94 -4.80
C GLY A 58 -9.87 -14.37 -4.22
N PRO A 59 -10.95 -15.10 -4.54
CA PRO A 59 -11.16 -16.44 -4.01
C PRO A 59 -10.08 -17.42 -4.50
N ALA A 60 -9.97 -18.56 -3.80
CA ALA A 60 -9.25 -19.70 -4.34
C ALA A 60 -9.89 -20.15 -5.67
N ILE A 61 -9.06 -20.66 -6.58
CA ILE A 61 -9.51 -21.23 -7.85
C ILE A 61 -9.04 -22.68 -7.87
N GLU A 62 -9.94 -23.59 -8.25
CA GLU A 62 -9.61 -25.01 -8.39
C GLU A 62 -8.54 -25.20 -9.46
N ASP A 63 -7.40 -25.77 -9.06
CA ASP A 63 -6.39 -26.24 -10.00
C ASP A 63 -6.53 -27.75 -10.18
N LYS A 64 -7.08 -28.14 -11.33
CA LYS A 64 -7.35 -29.55 -11.67
C LYS A 64 -6.09 -30.38 -11.91
N ASN A 65 -4.93 -29.73 -12.06
CA ASN A 65 -3.65 -30.40 -12.28
C ASN A 65 -2.81 -30.48 -11.01
N ARG A 66 -3.33 -30.00 -9.87
CA ARG A 66 -2.60 -30.00 -8.61
C ARG A 66 -2.56 -31.39 -8.01
N GLU A 67 -1.36 -31.96 -7.93
CA GLU A 67 -1.15 -33.23 -7.24
C GLU A 67 -1.42 -33.04 -5.74
N THR A 68 -2.38 -33.81 -5.20
CA THR A 68 -2.57 -33.94 -3.76
C THR A 68 -1.68 -35.05 -3.26
N ALA A 69 -0.76 -34.71 -2.37
CA ALA A 69 0.15 -35.68 -1.80
C ALA A 69 -0.60 -36.63 -0.87
N ASN A 70 -0.48 -37.93 -1.14
CA ASN A 70 -0.60 -38.95 -0.12
C ASN A 70 0.82 -39.28 0.34
N GLY A 71 1.26 -38.81 1.51
CA GLY A 71 2.65 -38.98 1.95
C GLY A 71 2.86 -38.81 3.45
N PHE A 72 3.76 -39.63 4.01
CA PHE A 72 3.87 -39.97 5.44
C PHE A 72 4.52 -38.90 6.34
N TRP A 73 3.95 -38.81 7.54
CA TRP A 73 4.27 -37.95 8.68
C TRP A 73 5.75 -37.96 9.10
N LYS A 74 6.39 -36.80 9.01
CA LYS A 74 7.57 -36.51 9.83
C LYS A 74 7.87 -35.01 9.96
N ASP A 75 6.92 -34.24 10.48
CA ASP A 75 7.19 -33.03 11.27
C ASP A 75 5.98 -32.69 12.14
N THR A 76 6.18 -31.97 13.25
CA THR A 76 5.12 -31.69 14.22
C THR A 76 4.14 -30.60 13.76
N HIS A 77 4.54 -29.76 12.80
CA HIS A 77 3.77 -28.71 12.12
C HIS A 77 4.61 -28.05 10.99
N HIS A 78 3.96 -27.42 10.02
CA HIS A 78 4.59 -26.53 9.03
C HIS A 78 4.23 -25.06 9.29
N THR A 79 5.09 -24.14 8.87
CA THR A 79 4.96 -22.70 9.14
C THR A 79 5.08 -21.85 7.90
N ALA A 80 4.36 -20.74 7.84
CA ALA A 80 4.55 -19.66 6.88
C ALA A 80 4.69 -18.31 7.58
N ILE A 81 5.76 -17.57 7.28
CA ILE A 81 5.99 -16.20 7.76
C ILE A 81 5.46 -15.21 6.72
N ILE A 82 4.58 -14.31 7.16
CA ILE A 82 3.84 -13.38 6.31
C ILE A 82 4.10 -11.97 6.79
N GLN A 83 4.63 -11.12 5.94
CA GLN A 83 4.65 -9.67 6.13
C GLN A 83 3.29 -9.09 5.70
N LEU A 84 2.65 -8.34 6.59
CA LEU A 84 1.43 -7.61 6.28
C LEU A 84 1.71 -6.43 5.33
N ALA A 85 0.73 -6.10 4.51
CA ALA A 85 0.74 -4.94 3.61
C ALA A 85 0.94 -3.62 4.35
N THR A 86 0.42 -3.54 5.57
CA THR A 86 0.62 -2.42 6.48
C THR A 86 0.48 -2.90 7.92
N ALA A 87 1.07 -2.15 8.84
CA ALA A 87 0.91 -2.39 10.26
C ALA A 87 -0.55 -2.20 10.69
N GLY A 88 -1.01 -3.02 11.64
CA GLY A 88 -2.37 -2.91 12.13
C GLY A 88 -2.67 -3.76 13.34
N THR A 89 -3.79 -3.45 14.00
CA THR A 89 -4.40 -4.34 14.99
C THR A 89 -5.21 -5.41 14.27
N ILE A 90 -5.30 -6.62 14.85
CA ILE A 90 -6.03 -7.74 14.24
C ILE A 90 -7.40 -7.87 14.88
N ALA A 91 -8.43 -7.90 14.03
CA ALA A 91 -9.82 -8.13 14.41
C ALA A 91 -10.32 -9.53 14.04
N GLY A 92 -9.68 -10.22 13.09
CA GLY A 92 -10.11 -11.55 12.69
C GLY A 92 -9.33 -12.17 11.55
N PHE A 93 -9.65 -13.43 11.28
CA PHE A 93 -9.06 -14.23 10.20
C PHE A 93 -10.13 -14.97 9.39
N ASP A 94 -9.81 -15.25 8.12
CA ASP A 94 -10.43 -16.33 7.34
C ASP A 94 -9.33 -17.30 6.91
N ILE A 95 -9.39 -18.53 7.43
CA ILE A 95 -8.51 -19.62 7.00
C ILE A 95 -9.31 -20.49 6.03
N ASP A 96 -9.03 -20.35 4.74
CA ASP A 96 -9.76 -21.00 3.66
C ASP A 96 -9.03 -22.26 3.21
N THR A 97 -9.67 -23.41 3.34
CA THR A 97 -9.18 -24.73 2.89
C THR A 97 -9.88 -25.19 1.60
N SER A 98 -10.50 -24.29 0.85
CA SER A 98 -11.16 -24.60 -0.43
C SER A 98 -10.29 -25.49 -1.33
N PHE A 99 -10.93 -26.49 -1.91
CA PHE A 99 -10.31 -27.51 -2.79
C PHE A 99 -9.32 -28.47 -2.10
N PHE A 100 -9.09 -28.35 -0.80
CA PHE A 100 -8.40 -29.36 0.00
C PHE A 100 -9.41 -30.19 0.79
N ASP A 101 -10.02 -31.17 0.11
CA ASP A 101 -10.94 -32.12 0.73
C ASP A 101 -10.21 -33.42 1.07
N GLY A 102 -9.98 -33.67 2.36
CA GLY A 102 -9.15 -34.76 2.87
C GLY A 102 -7.64 -34.47 2.95
N SER A 103 -7.12 -33.45 2.28
CA SER A 103 -5.70 -33.03 2.30
C SER A 103 -5.47 -31.65 2.96
N HIS A 104 -6.42 -31.19 3.76
CA HIS A 104 -6.31 -29.99 4.59
C HIS A 104 -5.62 -30.32 5.91
N PRO A 105 -4.96 -29.34 6.56
CA PRO A 105 -4.45 -29.54 7.91
C PRO A 105 -5.60 -29.71 8.90
N SER A 106 -5.38 -30.55 9.92
CA SER A 106 -6.38 -30.78 10.96
C SER A 106 -6.57 -29.56 11.87
N TYR A 107 -5.51 -28.78 12.08
CA TYR A 107 -5.56 -27.56 12.89
C TYR A 107 -4.67 -26.46 12.31
N ALA A 108 -4.92 -25.22 12.70
CA ALA A 108 -4.01 -24.10 12.50
C ALA A 108 -3.95 -23.19 13.73
N SER A 109 -2.88 -22.41 13.85
CA SER A 109 -2.76 -21.29 14.80
C SER A 109 -2.08 -20.10 14.12
N VAL A 110 -2.23 -18.91 14.70
CA VAL A 110 -1.58 -17.70 14.18
C VAL A 110 -0.92 -16.94 15.32
N GLU A 111 0.34 -16.62 15.13
CA GLU A 111 1.11 -15.71 15.98
C GLU A 111 1.45 -14.44 15.21
N GLY A 112 1.78 -13.37 15.90
CA GLY A 112 2.26 -12.14 15.27
C GLY A 112 3.36 -11.45 16.06
N CYS A 113 4.10 -10.59 15.36
CA CYS A 113 5.08 -9.71 15.96
C CYS A 113 5.12 -8.33 15.29
N LEU A 114 5.67 -7.35 16.02
CA LEU A 114 5.92 -6.00 15.53
C LEU A 114 7.40 -5.85 15.18
N ILE A 115 7.67 -5.68 13.89
CA ILE A 115 9.00 -5.36 13.35
C ILE A 115 8.96 -3.95 12.78
N VAL A 116 9.64 -3.02 13.46
CA VAL A 116 9.75 -1.59 13.10
C VAL A 116 11.11 -1.20 12.53
N GLN A 117 12.20 -1.83 13.00
CA GLN A 117 13.58 -1.51 12.57
C GLN A 117 14.49 -2.73 12.67
N GLY A 118 15.27 -2.97 11.62
CA GLY A 118 16.33 -3.97 11.55
C GLY A 118 15.84 -5.42 11.44
N VAL A 119 16.70 -6.29 10.90
CA VAL A 119 16.53 -7.74 11.03
C VAL A 119 17.17 -8.15 12.35
N LYS A 120 16.43 -8.88 13.19
CA LYS A 120 16.97 -9.50 14.41
C LYS A 120 17.18 -11.00 14.20
N ASP A 121 18.08 -11.59 14.97
CA ASP A 121 18.34 -13.04 14.97
C ASP A 121 17.11 -13.85 15.43
N SER A 122 16.24 -13.24 16.24
CA SER A 122 14.95 -13.81 16.64
C SER A 122 13.93 -12.71 16.91
N TYR A 123 12.66 -13.08 16.75
CA TYR A 123 11.51 -12.23 17.07
C TYR A 123 10.65 -12.91 18.12
N GLU A 124 10.13 -12.12 19.05
CA GLU A 124 9.14 -12.58 20.00
C GLU A 124 7.78 -12.64 19.31
N TRP A 125 7.26 -13.86 19.17
CA TRP A 125 5.97 -14.12 18.54
C TRP A 125 4.90 -14.24 19.62
N LYS A 126 3.84 -13.44 19.50
CA LYS A 126 2.70 -13.44 20.40
C LYS A 126 1.55 -14.22 19.76
N GLU A 127 0.96 -15.16 20.49
CA GLU A 127 -0.24 -15.88 20.03
C GLU A 127 -1.40 -14.90 19.83
N ILE A 128 -2.02 -14.94 18.64
CA ILE A 128 -3.21 -14.15 18.29
C ILE A 128 -4.42 -15.07 18.17
N LEU A 129 -4.26 -16.18 17.44
CA LEU A 129 -5.25 -17.24 17.30
C LEU A 129 -4.64 -18.54 17.83
N PRO A 130 -5.17 -19.13 18.92
CA PRO A 130 -4.69 -20.41 19.41
C PRO A 130 -4.94 -21.53 18.41
N LYS A 131 -4.45 -22.73 18.71
CA LYS A 131 -4.65 -23.91 17.85
C LYS A 131 -6.14 -24.27 17.73
N VAL A 132 -6.70 -24.02 16.55
CA VAL A 132 -8.12 -24.26 16.20
C VAL A 132 -8.27 -25.36 15.16
N PRO A 133 -9.35 -26.16 15.22
CA PRO A 133 -9.60 -27.21 14.22
C PRO A 133 -10.05 -26.62 12.88
N LEU A 134 -9.67 -27.30 11.80
CA LEU A 134 -10.10 -26.97 10.45
C LEU A 134 -10.84 -28.15 9.81
N ASN A 135 -11.72 -27.86 8.87
CA ASN A 135 -12.42 -28.81 8.02
C ASN A 135 -11.91 -28.68 6.58
N GLY A 136 -12.10 -29.73 5.79
CA GLY A 136 -11.77 -29.72 4.37
C GLY A 136 -12.73 -28.83 3.58
N ASN A 137 -12.22 -28.25 2.49
CA ASN A 137 -13.01 -27.48 1.53
C ASN A 137 -13.95 -26.44 2.18
N SER A 138 -13.44 -25.69 3.15
CA SER A 138 -14.23 -24.83 4.02
C SER A 138 -13.55 -23.50 4.34
N HIS A 139 -14.35 -22.46 4.54
CA HIS A 139 -13.90 -21.20 5.15
C HIS A 139 -14.02 -21.28 6.67
N HIS A 140 -13.04 -20.69 7.37
CA HIS A 140 -13.01 -20.67 8.83
C HIS A 140 -12.82 -19.24 9.32
N PHE A 141 -13.92 -18.60 9.68
CA PHE A 141 -13.92 -17.24 10.18
C PHE A 141 -13.74 -17.20 11.70
N TYR A 142 -12.75 -16.43 12.14
CA TYR A 142 -12.46 -16.22 13.55
C TYR A 142 -12.43 -14.72 13.83
N GLY A 143 -13.22 -14.27 14.82
CA GLY A 143 -13.07 -12.95 15.42
C GLY A 143 -12.06 -13.01 16.55
N ILE A 144 -11.21 -12.00 16.65
CA ILE A 144 -10.24 -11.85 17.73
C ILE A 144 -10.75 -10.78 18.69
N GLN A 145 -10.59 -11.01 19.99
CA GLN A 145 -10.94 -10.00 21.00
C GLN A 145 -10.10 -8.74 20.76
N ALA A 146 -10.75 -7.58 20.85
CA ALA A 146 -10.09 -6.30 20.61
C ALA A 146 -8.86 -6.13 21.51
N SER A 147 -7.73 -5.81 20.90
CA SER A 147 -6.47 -5.46 21.54
C SER A 147 -5.84 -4.27 20.82
N ASP A 148 -5.01 -3.52 21.54
CA ASP A 148 -4.19 -2.42 21.00
C ASP A 148 -2.85 -2.92 20.43
N ASP A 149 -2.59 -4.22 20.48
CA ASP A 149 -1.38 -4.81 19.90
C ASP A 149 -1.34 -4.58 18.38
N VAL A 150 -0.24 -4.00 17.92
CA VAL A 150 0.01 -3.74 16.49
C VAL A 150 1.00 -4.77 15.96
N TYR A 151 0.69 -5.33 14.79
CA TYR A 151 1.50 -6.35 14.14
C TYR A 151 1.92 -5.88 12.75
N THR A 152 3.12 -6.30 12.32
CA THR A 152 3.59 -6.15 10.94
C THR A 152 3.85 -7.49 10.27
N HIS A 153 4.06 -8.54 11.05
CA HIS A 153 4.32 -9.88 10.56
C HIS A 153 3.48 -10.90 11.32
N LEU A 154 3.09 -11.95 10.61
CA LEU A 154 2.38 -13.10 11.15
C LEU A 154 3.14 -14.39 10.86
N LYS A 155 2.95 -15.37 11.74
CA LYS A 155 3.37 -16.75 11.55
C LYS A 155 2.13 -17.61 11.58
N LEU A 156 1.79 -18.19 10.43
CA LEU A 156 0.75 -19.20 10.31
C LEU A 156 1.37 -20.56 10.59
N ASN A 157 0.84 -21.30 11.55
CA ASN A 157 1.23 -22.68 11.82
C ASN A 157 0.11 -23.61 11.39
N MET A 158 0.43 -24.67 10.64
CA MET A 158 -0.49 -25.71 10.22
C MET A 158 -0.09 -27.05 10.83
N TYR A 159 -1.07 -27.82 11.33
CA TYR A 159 -0.81 -29.04 12.08
C TYR A 159 -1.49 -30.28 11.51
N PRO A 160 -0.73 -31.39 11.36
CA PRO A 160 0.73 -31.42 11.23
C PRO A 160 1.18 -30.95 9.84
N ASP A 161 0.36 -31.16 8.81
CA ASP A 161 0.61 -30.83 7.40
C ASP A 161 -0.71 -30.71 6.63
N GLY A 162 -0.65 -30.28 5.37
CA GLY A 162 -1.80 -30.18 4.48
C GLY A 162 -1.82 -28.87 3.68
N GLY A 163 -2.95 -28.62 3.00
CA GLY A 163 -3.14 -27.42 2.19
C GLY A 163 -4.08 -26.39 2.80
N ILE A 164 -3.66 -25.11 2.76
CA ILE A 164 -4.50 -23.94 2.98
C ILE A 164 -4.53 -23.15 1.68
N ALA A 165 -5.73 -22.81 1.21
CA ALA A 165 -5.93 -22.13 -0.06
C ALA A 165 -5.74 -20.61 0.08
N ARG A 166 -6.32 -19.99 1.12
CA ARG A 166 -6.12 -18.57 1.44
C ARG A 166 -6.03 -18.34 2.94
N LEU A 167 -5.27 -17.32 3.31
CA LEU A 167 -5.33 -16.67 4.61
C LEU A 167 -5.77 -15.23 4.40
N ARG A 168 -6.87 -14.83 5.03
CA ARG A 168 -7.26 -13.42 5.15
C ARG A 168 -7.06 -12.95 6.56
N VAL A 169 -6.54 -11.74 6.69
CA VAL A 169 -6.22 -11.11 7.96
C VAL A 169 -6.96 -9.78 7.97
N TYR A 170 -7.90 -9.61 8.89
CA TYR A 170 -8.74 -8.42 8.95
C TYR A 170 -8.38 -7.59 10.15
N GLY A 171 -8.18 -6.30 9.94
CA GLY A 171 -7.71 -5.41 10.99
C GLY A 171 -7.87 -3.93 10.69
N SER A 172 -7.57 -3.11 11.70
CA SER A 172 -7.48 -1.66 11.55
C SER A 172 -6.04 -1.29 11.23
N VAL A 173 -5.84 -0.46 10.21
CA VAL A 173 -4.50 0.06 9.89
C VAL A 173 -4.01 0.93 11.04
N SER A 174 -2.78 0.66 11.51
CA SER A 174 -2.05 1.42 12.53
C SER A 174 -0.76 1.94 11.91
N PRO A 175 -0.77 3.12 11.27
CA PRO A 175 0.36 3.63 10.52
C PRO A 175 1.61 3.80 11.40
N ILE A 176 2.76 3.37 10.87
CA ILE A 176 4.06 3.59 11.51
C ILE A 176 4.72 4.75 10.77
N PHE A 177 4.74 5.92 11.40
CA PHE A 177 5.35 7.10 10.80
C PHE A 177 6.87 7.14 11.01
N PRO A 178 7.64 7.63 10.02
CA PRO A 178 9.03 7.97 10.23
C PRO A 178 9.20 8.94 11.40
N LYS A 179 10.26 8.75 12.20
CA LYS A 179 10.61 9.68 13.29
C LYS A 179 11.11 11.02 12.75
N GLU A 180 11.76 10.98 11.59
CA GLU A 180 12.27 12.15 10.91
C GLU A 180 11.15 12.90 10.19
N LYS A 181 11.26 14.23 10.10
CA LYS A 181 10.36 15.05 9.28
C LYS A 181 10.69 14.82 7.82
N THR A 182 10.00 13.87 7.21
CA THR A 182 10.15 13.52 5.80
C THR A 182 8.84 13.67 5.05
N VAL A 183 8.96 13.94 3.76
CA VAL A 183 7.83 13.99 2.84
C VAL A 183 7.46 12.55 2.48
N PHE A 184 6.19 12.20 2.63
CA PHE A 184 5.66 10.90 2.25
C PHE A 184 4.21 11.00 1.78
N ASP A 185 3.70 9.92 1.18
CA ASP A 185 2.33 9.88 0.69
C ASP A 185 1.34 9.78 1.85
N LEU A 186 0.65 10.89 2.14
CA LEU A 186 -0.35 10.99 3.19
C LEU A 186 -1.70 10.36 2.79
N ALA A 187 -1.97 10.19 1.49
CA ALA A 187 -3.19 9.55 1.01
C ALA A 187 -3.09 8.02 1.01
N SER A 188 -1.88 7.46 1.08
CA SER A 188 -1.64 6.02 1.08
C SER A 188 -2.46 5.29 2.14
N MET A 189 -3.03 4.14 1.77
CA MET A 189 -3.63 3.20 2.72
C MET A 189 -2.65 2.84 3.84
N SER A 190 -1.37 2.66 3.54
CA SER A 190 -0.35 2.31 4.54
C SER A 190 -0.07 3.44 5.54
N SER A 191 -0.26 4.69 5.10
CA SER A 191 -0.21 5.88 5.96
C SER A 191 -1.48 6.07 6.79
N GLY A 192 -2.53 5.27 6.55
CA GLY A 192 -3.84 5.37 7.20
C GLY A 192 -4.90 6.08 6.36
N GLY A 193 -4.58 6.45 5.12
CA GLY A 193 -5.50 7.13 4.22
C GLY A 193 -6.71 6.27 3.85
N ARG A 194 -7.87 6.92 3.68
CA ARG A 194 -9.16 6.25 3.43
C ARG A 194 -9.98 7.02 2.42
N VAL A 195 -10.48 6.33 1.41
CA VAL A 195 -11.54 6.87 0.55
C VAL A 195 -12.82 6.96 1.37
N ILE A 196 -13.38 8.16 1.43
CA ILE A 196 -14.61 8.46 2.17
C ILE A 196 -15.80 8.36 1.25
N LYS A 197 -15.71 9.02 0.08
CA LYS A 197 -16.84 9.15 -0.84
C LYS A 197 -16.35 9.32 -2.27
N THR A 198 -17.20 8.97 -3.22
CA THR A 198 -16.95 9.16 -4.65
C THR A 198 -18.25 9.44 -5.38
N SER A 199 -18.16 10.07 -6.55
CA SER A 199 -19.29 10.32 -7.44
C SER A 199 -19.79 9.05 -8.15
N ASP A 200 -18.89 8.15 -8.56
CA ASP A 200 -19.19 6.92 -9.30
C ASP A 200 -18.12 5.84 -9.03
N ASP A 201 -18.53 4.61 -8.70
CA ASP A 201 -17.63 3.46 -8.44
C ASP A 201 -17.93 2.25 -9.33
N ARG A 202 -18.53 2.49 -10.51
CA ARG A 202 -19.18 1.43 -11.28
C ARG A 202 -18.21 0.43 -11.91
N TYR A 203 -17.07 0.89 -12.43
CA TYR A 203 -16.16 0.07 -13.23
C TYR A 203 -14.86 -0.29 -12.49
N GLY A 204 -14.38 0.58 -11.61
CA GLY A 204 -13.22 0.35 -10.76
C GLY A 204 -13.47 0.85 -9.34
N LYS A 205 -12.75 0.31 -8.36
CA LYS A 205 -12.95 0.66 -6.95
C LYS A 205 -12.09 1.86 -6.57
N PRO A 206 -12.67 2.95 -6.01
CA PRO A 206 -11.91 4.14 -5.65
C PRO A 206 -10.84 3.84 -4.61
N ALA A 207 -11.06 2.88 -3.70
CA ALA A 207 -10.05 2.45 -2.72
C ALA A 207 -8.76 1.91 -3.34
N ASN A 208 -8.75 1.50 -4.61
CA ASN A 208 -7.55 1.00 -5.29
C ASN A 208 -6.51 2.10 -5.51
N ILE A 209 -6.93 3.36 -5.65
CA ILE A 209 -6.02 4.45 -6.03
C ILE A 209 -5.03 4.79 -4.90
N ILE A 210 -5.40 4.50 -3.65
CA ILE A 210 -4.57 4.73 -2.46
C ILE A 210 -3.75 3.51 -2.05
N LEU A 211 -3.80 2.40 -2.80
CA LEU A 211 -2.98 1.23 -2.51
C LEU A 211 -1.49 1.56 -2.72
N PRO A 212 -0.58 1.05 -1.87
CA PRO A 212 0.85 1.34 -1.97
C PRO A 212 1.53 0.67 -3.17
N THR A 213 0.94 -0.42 -3.67
CA THR A 213 1.40 -1.16 -4.85
C THR A 213 1.13 -0.39 -6.14
N SER A 214 1.80 -0.77 -7.23
CA SER A 214 1.45 -0.30 -8.58
C SER A 214 0.24 -1.05 -9.12
N GLY A 215 -0.57 -0.39 -9.95
CA GLY A 215 -1.69 -1.03 -10.64
C GLY A 215 -1.23 -2.12 -11.61
N VAL A 216 -1.92 -3.26 -11.64
CA VAL A 216 -1.62 -4.37 -12.56
C VAL A 216 -2.34 -4.23 -13.91
N ASN A 217 -3.54 -3.64 -13.90
CA ASN A 217 -4.37 -3.35 -15.07
C ASN A 217 -5.48 -2.35 -14.71
N THR A 218 -6.35 -2.00 -15.66
CA THR A 218 -7.43 -1.01 -15.44
C THR A 218 -8.47 -1.40 -14.38
N ARG A 219 -8.66 -2.70 -14.07
CA ARG A 219 -9.57 -3.13 -12.99
C ARG A 219 -8.95 -2.92 -11.61
N ASP A 220 -7.63 -2.86 -11.54
CA ASP A 220 -6.85 -2.53 -10.35
C ASP A 220 -6.62 -1.02 -10.27
N GLY A 221 -7.67 -0.25 -10.46
CA GLY A 221 -7.71 1.21 -10.36
C GLY A 221 -9.13 1.68 -10.08
N TRP A 222 -9.34 2.99 -10.15
CA TRP A 222 -10.67 3.59 -10.15
C TRP A 222 -11.06 3.96 -11.57
N GLN A 223 -12.29 3.67 -11.96
CA GLN A 223 -12.83 4.03 -13.26
C GLN A 223 -14.31 4.36 -13.15
N THR A 224 -14.69 5.52 -13.69
CA THR A 224 -16.08 5.98 -13.72
C THR A 224 -16.76 5.72 -15.06
N ARG A 225 -18.09 5.88 -15.08
CA ARG A 225 -18.88 5.79 -16.30
C ARG A 225 -18.65 7.00 -17.20
N ARG A 226 -18.50 6.75 -18.51
CA ARG A 226 -18.47 7.81 -19.52
C ARG A 226 -19.71 8.70 -19.47
N SER A 227 -19.49 10.00 -19.30
CA SER A 227 -20.50 11.03 -19.32
C SER A 227 -20.60 11.71 -20.68
N ARG A 228 -21.77 12.29 -20.94
CA ARG A 228 -22.05 13.15 -22.11
C ARG A 228 -22.67 14.48 -21.67
N VAL A 229 -22.77 14.70 -20.36
CA VAL A 229 -23.36 15.90 -19.79
C VAL A 229 -22.33 17.02 -19.82
N LYS A 230 -22.69 18.17 -20.37
CA LYS A 230 -21.79 19.32 -20.47
C LYS A 230 -21.42 19.81 -19.07
N GLY A 231 -20.12 19.94 -18.80
CA GLY A 231 -19.61 20.38 -17.49
C GLY A 231 -19.56 19.28 -16.43
N HIS A 232 -19.82 18.02 -16.79
CA HIS A 232 -19.65 16.87 -15.89
C HIS A 232 -18.20 16.77 -15.42
N HIS A 233 -18.05 16.33 -14.17
CA HIS A 233 -16.80 15.87 -13.58
C HIS A 233 -17.14 14.78 -12.56
N ASP A 234 -16.22 13.84 -12.39
CA ASP A 234 -16.27 12.88 -11.30
C ASP A 234 -15.27 13.25 -10.21
N TRP A 235 -15.46 12.75 -9.00
CA TRP A 235 -14.61 13.09 -7.88
C TRP A 235 -14.49 11.95 -6.87
N VAL A 236 -13.42 12.02 -6.08
CA VAL A 236 -13.15 11.13 -4.94
C VAL A 236 -12.63 11.95 -3.78
N GLU A 237 -13.24 11.77 -2.61
CA GLU A 237 -12.87 12.38 -1.34
C GLU A 237 -12.09 11.38 -0.50
N ILE A 238 -10.94 11.81 0.02
CA ILE A 238 -9.99 10.97 0.75
C ILE A 238 -9.66 11.68 2.05
N LYS A 239 -9.83 10.98 3.17
CA LYS A 239 -9.23 11.34 4.44
C LYS A 239 -7.77 10.91 4.42
N LEU A 240 -6.87 11.86 4.65
CA LEU A 240 -5.44 11.59 4.76
C LEU A 240 -5.16 10.78 6.02
N GLY A 241 -4.13 9.96 5.97
CA GLY A 241 -3.72 9.13 7.11
C GLY A 241 -3.13 9.92 8.28
N ALA A 242 -2.67 11.13 8.00
CA ALA A 242 -2.34 12.13 9.01
C ALA A 242 -2.56 13.54 8.45
N THR A 243 -2.81 14.49 9.34
CA THR A 243 -2.80 15.92 9.01
C THR A 243 -1.43 16.31 8.48
N GLY A 244 -1.38 17.07 7.38
CA GLY A 244 -0.09 17.42 6.77
C GLY A 244 -0.09 18.65 5.89
N LEU A 245 1.10 19.21 5.71
CA LEU A 245 1.41 20.26 4.73
C LEU A 245 1.63 19.58 3.37
N LEU A 246 0.77 19.86 2.39
CA LEU A 246 0.78 19.15 1.11
C LEU A 246 1.70 19.84 0.10
N GLU A 247 2.61 19.08 -0.50
CA GLU A 247 3.66 19.60 -1.38
C GLU A 247 3.41 19.27 -2.85
N SER A 248 3.12 18.00 -3.16
CA SER A 248 2.95 17.54 -4.53
C SER A 248 1.92 16.42 -4.65
N LEU A 249 1.44 16.25 -5.88
CA LEU A 249 0.43 15.27 -6.27
C LEU A 249 0.97 14.38 -7.39
N GLU A 250 0.85 13.06 -7.26
CA GLU A 250 1.04 12.11 -8.36
C GLU A 250 -0.30 11.49 -8.73
N VAL A 251 -0.74 11.71 -9.97
CA VAL A 251 -1.88 11.02 -10.59
C VAL A 251 -1.35 10.04 -11.62
N ASP A 252 -1.31 8.77 -11.25
CA ASP A 252 -0.90 7.69 -12.13
C ASP A 252 -2.08 7.20 -12.99
N THR A 253 -1.93 7.30 -14.31
CA THR A 253 -2.89 6.81 -15.31
C THR A 253 -2.38 5.56 -16.04
N THR A 254 -1.34 4.88 -15.54
CA THR A 254 -0.86 3.61 -16.12
C THR A 254 -2.02 2.64 -16.36
N HIS A 255 -1.98 1.97 -17.51
CA HIS A 255 -3.04 1.10 -18.09
C HIS A 255 -4.26 1.81 -18.69
N PHE A 256 -4.51 3.08 -18.37
CA PHE A 256 -5.63 3.84 -18.93
C PHE A 256 -5.21 4.56 -20.23
N ARG A 257 -5.47 3.90 -21.36
CA ARG A 257 -5.13 4.37 -22.72
C ARG A 257 -6.40 4.76 -23.47
N GLY A 258 -6.70 6.07 -23.50
CA GLY A 258 -7.90 6.62 -24.14
C GLY A 258 -9.16 6.58 -23.29
N ASN A 259 -9.03 6.16 -22.02
CA ASN A 259 -10.05 6.21 -20.99
C ASN A 259 -9.51 6.78 -19.66
N ASN A 260 -8.35 7.46 -19.69
CA ASN A 260 -7.91 8.38 -18.64
C ASN A 260 -8.77 9.66 -18.69
N PRO A 261 -8.86 10.42 -17.59
CA PRO A 261 -9.45 11.75 -17.66
C PRO A 261 -8.61 12.68 -18.53
N ASP A 262 -9.22 13.74 -19.07
CA ASP A 262 -8.51 14.76 -19.83
C ASP A 262 -7.80 15.75 -18.89
N PHE A 263 -8.47 16.10 -17.79
CA PHE A 263 -7.94 17.01 -16.79
C PHE A 263 -8.25 16.52 -15.38
N ILE A 264 -7.48 17.03 -14.42
CA ILE A 264 -7.72 16.86 -12.98
C ILE A 264 -7.60 18.19 -12.26
N SER A 265 -8.13 18.27 -11.04
CA SER A 265 -7.87 19.35 -10.06
C SER A 265 -7.89 18.75 -8.65
N LEU A 266 -7.27 19.41 -7.69
CA LEU A 266 -7.24 18.97 -6.31
C LEU A 266 -7.72 20.08 -5.38
N ASP A 267 -8.70 19.76 -4.54
CA ASP A 267 -9.11 20.59 -3.41
C ASP A 267 -8.70 19.92 -2.09
N ALA A 268 -8.52 20.70 -1.03
CA ALA A 268 -8.22 20.20 0.30
C ALA A 268 -9.00 20.96 1.39
N CYS A 269 -9.25 20.31 2.52
CA CYS A 269 -9.91 20.93 3.67
C CYS A 269 -9.43 20.38 5.02
N ASN A 270 -9.85 21.08 6.08
CA ASN A 270 -9.73 20.63 7.46
C ASN A 270 -11.11 20.27 8.01
N SER A 271 -11.22 19.09 8.61
CA SER A 271 -12.43 18.63 9.29
C SER A 271 -12.07 17.62 10.38
N GLU A 272 -12.75 17.71 11.52
CA GLU A 272 -12.68 16.69 12.58
C GLU A 272 -13.51 15.44 12.24
N TYR A 273 -14.46 15.56 11.30
CA TYR A 273 -15.31 14.46 10.86
C TYR A 273 -14.56 13.53 9.91
N ASN A 274 -14.89 12.24 9.94
CA ASN A 274 -14.42 11.30 8.92
C ASN A 274 -15.09 11.56 7.56
N ASP A 275 -16.37 11.91 7.61
CA ASP A 275 -17.15 12.27 6.43
C ASP A 275 -17.50 13.75 6.51
N VAL A 276 -16.82 14.52 5.67
CA VAL A 276 -16.87 15.97 5.61
C VAL A 276 -18.26 16.53 5.27
N GLN A 277 -19.20 15.69 4.78
CA GLN A 277 -20.58 16.14 4.54
C GLN A 277 -21.33 16.52 5.84
N TYR A 278 -20.86 16.03 7.00
CA TYR A 278 -21.44 16.34 8.31
C TYR A 278 -20.78 17.54 8.99
N ASP A 279 -19.76 18.13 8.38
CA ASP A 279 -19.08 19.30 8.89
C ASP A 279 -19.74 20.58 8.32
N PRO A 280 -20.46 21.38 9.13
CA PRO A 280 -21.12 22.58 8.65
C PRO A 280 -20.14 23.72 8.32
N GLU A 281 -18.92 23.67 8.84
CA GLU A 281 -17.92 24.74 8.71
C GLU A 281 -16.87 24.42 7.64
N VAL A 282 -16.92 23.25 7.00
CA VAL A 282 -15.90 22.80 6.06
C VAL A 282 -15.71 23.79 4.90
N GLN A 283 -14.47 24.23 4.72
CA GLN A 283 -14.05 25.07 3.60
C GLN A 283 -13.04 24.32 2.74
N TRP A 284 -13.40 24.13 1.47
CA TRP A 284 -12.52 23.55 0.46
C TRP A 284 -11.65 24.63 -0.17
N VAL A 285 -10.34 24.43 -0.15
CA VAL A 285 -9.33 25.28 -0.78
C VAL A 285 -8.76 24.55 -1.98
N SER A 286 -8.70 25.19 -3.15
CA SER A 286 -8.09 24.59 -4.33
C SER A 286 -6.57 24.65 -4.21
N LEU A 287 -5.91 23.49 -4.28
CA LEU A 287 -4.44 23.37 -4.24
C LEU A 287 -3.85 23.10 -5.62
N LEU A 288 -4.69 22.66 -6.57
CA LEU A 288 -4.30 22.46 -7.95
C LEU A 288 -5.48 22.84 -8.85
N ASN A 289 -5.31 23.91 -9.60
CA ASN A 289 -6.24 24.30 -10.66
C ASN A 289 -6.31 23.21 -11.74
N LYS A 290 -7.37 23.28 -12.55
CA LYS A 290 -7.63 22.31 -13.62
C LYS A 290 -6.42 22.15 -14.56
N SER A 291 -5.78 20.99 -14.50
CA SER A 291 -4.51 20.66 -15.15
C SER A 291 -4.66 19.42 -16.04
N GLU A 292 -4.01 19.43 -17.20
CA GLU A 292 -4.05 18.31 -18.15
C GLU A 292 -3.31 17.08 -17.59
N VAL A 293 -3.80 15.88 -17.87
CA VAL A 293 -3.09 14.63 -17.59
C VAL A 293 -2.85 13.85 -18.87
N HIS A 294 -1.74 13.12 -18.90
CA HIS A 294 -1.40 12.24 -20.00
C HIS A 294 -1.77 10.79 -19.67
N ALA A 295 -2.17 10.05 -20.70
CA ALA A 295 -2.50 8.63 -20.63
C ALA A 295 -1.27 7.78 -20.30
N ASP A 296 -1.50 6.66 -19.62
CA ASP A 296 -0.50 5.63 -19.34
C ASP A 296 0.80 6.15 -18.70
N LYS A 297 0.67 7.11 -17.78
CA LYS A 297 1.81 7.84 -17.23
C LYS A 297 1.57 8.28 -15.78
N LYS A 298 2.65 8.42 -15.03
CA LYS A 298 2.68 9.18 -13.77
C LYS A 298 2.70 10.68 -14.06
N ASN A 299 1.61 11.36 -13.74
CA ASN A 299 1.48 12.81 -13.87
C ASN A 299 1.76 13.44 -12.51
N ILE A 300 2.82 14.25 -12.43
CA ILE A 300 3.29 14.85 -11.17
C ILE A 300 3.03 16.36 -11.24
N PHE A 301 2.47 16.91 -10.17
CA PHE A 301 2.11 18.32 -10.05
C PHE A 301 2.59 18.87 -8.70
N ASP A 302 3.17 20.06 -8.72
CA ASP A 302 3.41 20.83 -7.50
C ASP A 302 2.09 21.45 -7.04
N LEU A 303 1.83 21.40 -5.74
CA LEU A 303 0.64 21.99 -5.13
C LEU A 303 0.90 23.42 -4.67
N GLU A 304 -0.14 24.23 -4.65
CA GLU A 304 -0.05 25.59 -4.10
C GLU A 304 0.32 25.57 -2.61
N GLN A 305 1.44 26.22 -2.28
CA GLN A 305 1.97 26.26 -0.93
C GLN A 305 1.27 27.35 -0.12
N THR A 306 0.16 26.97 0.52
CA THR A 306 -0.64 27.86 1.37
C THR A 306 -0.06 28.06 2.77
N GLY A 307 0.86 27.20 3.21
CA GLY A 307 1.35 27.14 4.59
C GLY A 307 0.36 26.54 5.59
N ALA A 308 -0.86 26.20 5.16
CA ALA A 308 -1.85 25.50 5.96
C ALA A 308 -1.69 23.98 5.84
N SER A 309 -2.04 23.27 6.91
CA SER A 309 -2.15 21.80 6.90
C SER A 309 -3.56 21.37 6.53
N TYR A 310 -3.71 20.15 6.02
CA TYR A 310 -4.98 19.58 5.57
C TYR A 310 -5.19 18.17 6.12
N THR A 311 -6.46 17.79 6.29
CA THR A 311 -6.88 16.46 6.76
C THR A 311 -7.57 15.64 5.67
N HIS A 312 -8.15 16.32 4.69
CA HIS A 312 -8.88 15.68 3.58
C HIS A 312 -8.50 16.32 2.26
N VAL A 313 -8.60 15.54 1.19
CA VAL A 313 -8.46 16.00 -0.19
C VAL A 313 -9.64 15.51 -1.03
N ARG A 314 -9.97 16.27 -2.07
CA ARG A 314 -10.90 15.88 -3.13
C ARG A 314 -10.19 15.99 -4.47
N LEU A 315 -9.97 14.84 -5.10
CA LEU A 315 -9.51 14.79 -6.48
C LEU A 315 -10.73 14.87 -7.39
N ASN A 316 -10.76 15.84 -8.29
CA ASN A 316 -11.76 15.95 -9.35
C ASN A 316 -11.12 15.51 -10.68
N ILE A 317 -11.84 14.70 -11.45
CA ILE A 317 -11.45 14.24 -12.79
C ILE A 317 -12.46 14.75 -13.83
N PHE A 318 -11.98 15.21 -14.98
CA PHE A 318 -12.82 15.85 -15.98
C PHE A 318 -12.68 15.19 -17.37
N PRO A 319 -13.79 14.95 -18.09
CA PRO A 319 -15.15 14.88 -17.53
C PRO A 319 -15.34 13.62 -16.66
N ASP A 320 -14.67 12.54 -17.02
CA ASP A 320 -14.77 11.21 -16.43
C ASP A 320 -13.49 10.45 -16.80
N GLY A 321 -13.33 9.21 -16.35
CA GLY A 321 -12.21 8.37 -16.78
C GLY A 321 -11.75 7.44 -15.69
N GLY A 322 -10.52 6.96 -15.82
CA GLY A 322 -9.90 6.13 -14.81
C GLY A 322 -8.46 6.49 -14.49
N ILE A 323 -8.07 6.18 -13.26
CA ILE A 323 -6.74 6.39 -12.69
C ILE A 323 -6.30 5.10 -12.00
N SER A 324 -5.01 4.82 -12.11
CA SER A 324 -4.34 3.69 -11.45
C SER A 324 -4.10 4.02 -9.99
N ARG A 325 -3.35 5.09 -9.71
CA ARG A 325 -2.96 5.49 -8.34
C ARG A 325 -3.02 7.00 -8.15
N LEU A 326 -3.20 7.38 -6.89
CA LEU A 326 -3.08 8.74 -6.39
C LEU A 326 -2.06 8.73 -5.26
N ARG A 327 -1.12 9.67 -5.27
CA ARG A 327 -0.22 9.97 -4.15
C ARG A 327 -0.34 11.44 -3.80
N VAL A 328 -0.46 11.74 -2.53
CA VAL A 328 -0.49 13.12 -2.02
C VAL A 328 0.68 13.26 -1.06
N TYR A 329 1.77 13.80 -1.58
CA TYR A 329 3.02 13.93 -0.83
C TYR A 329 2.98 15.17 0.04
N GLY A 330 3.38 15.02 1.30
CA GLY A 330 3.48 16.13 2.22
C GLY A 330 4.21 15.80 3.51
N LEU A 331 4.44 16.83 4.31
CA LEU A 331 4.99 16.72 5.65
C LEU A 331 3.86 16.51 6.66
N ARG A 332 3.94 15.44 7.44
CA ARG A 332 3.02 15.23 8.56
C ARG A 332 3.19 16.34 9.61
N VAL A 333 2.07 16.92 10.02
CA VAL A 333 1.97 17.76 11.21
C VAL A 333 1.60 16.84 12.39
N PRO A 334 2.46 16.69 13.40
CA PRO A 334 2.10 15.95 14.61
C PRO A 334 0.87 16.61 15.24
N GLU A 335 -0.07 15.81 15.75
CA GLU A 335 -1.13 16.35 16.60
C GLU A 335 -0.49 17.10 17.77
N ALA A 336 -1.01 18.29 18.08
CA ALA A 336 -0.58 19.02 19.25
C ALA A 336 -0.90 18.17 20.47
N VAL A 337 0.12 17.61 21.11
CA VAL A 337 -0.03 17.06 22.45
C VAL A 337 -0.38 18.25 23.33
N GLU A 338 -1.54 18.25 23.99
CA GLU A 338 -1.82 19.25 25.03
C GLU A 338 -0.61 19.26 25.96
N ALA A 339 0.04 20.42 26.07
CA ALA A 339 1.13 20.59 27.00
C ALA A 339 0.55 20.39 28.41
N VAL A 340 0.79 19.21 29.00
CA VAL A 340 0.59 19.02 30.42
C VAL A 340 1.53 20.00 31.09
N GLU A 341 0.97 21.02 31.75
CA GLU A 341 1.74 21.88 32.65
C GLU A 341 2.34 20.99 33.75
N ILE A 342 3.61 20.65 33.60
CA ILE A 342 4.38 20.05 34.68
C ILE A 342 4.71 21.19 35.63
N GLU A 343 3.96 21.27 36.73
CA GLU A 343 4.30 22.12 37.86
C GLU A 343 5.63 21.60 38.43
N LEU A 344 6.72 22.34 38.16
CA LEU A 344 8.05 22.02 38.67
C LEU A 344 8.03 22.22 40.19
N VAL A 345 7.94 21.13 40.94
CA VAL A 345 8.22 21.15 42.38
C VAL A 345 9.74 21.21 42.53
N GLU A 346 10.25 22.36 42.96
CA GLU A 346 11.66 22.52 43.33
C GLU A 346 11.96 21.67 44.57
N GLU A 347 12.56 20.49 44.37
CA GLU A 347 13.21 19.77 45.46
C GLU A 347 14.57 20.44 45.75
N THR A 348 14.66 21.05 46.92
CA THR A 348 15.93 21.52 47.49
C THR A 348 16.85 20.34 47.78
N VAL A 349 17.84 20.12 46.92
CA VAL A 349 18.95 19.20 47.17
C VAL A 349 19.96 19.86 48.10
N VAL A 350 20.17 19.27 49.27
CA VAL A 350 21.25 19.64 50.20
C VAL A 350 22.53 18.98 49.69
N GLU A 351 23.45 19.77 49.14
CA GLU A 351 24.78 19.31 48.73
C GLU A 351 25.66 19.02 49.96
N THR A 352 26.18 17.80 50.06
CA THR A 352 27.39 17.49 50.82
C THR A 352 28.52 17.24 49.83
N VAL A 353 29.52 18.10 49.84
CA VAL A 353 30.72 18.05 48.99
C VAL A 353 31.76 17.13 49.64
N ASP A 354 32.23 16.13 48.92
CA ASP A 354 33.49 15.43 49.22
C ASP A 354 34.39 15.46 47.98
N GLU A 355 35.61 15.95 48.16
CA GLU A 355 36.60 16.29 47.14
C GLU A 355 37.26 15.07 46.49
N LEU A 356 37.44 15.08 45.16
CA LEU A 356 38.41 14.22 44.47
C LEU A 356 39.29 15.02 43.50
N LYS A 357 40.61 14.82 43.67
CA LYS A 357 41.72 15.55 43.03
C LYS A 357 41.94 15.14 41.57
N VAL A 358 42.20 16.14 40.74
CA VAL A 358 42.71 16.03 39.36
C VAL A 358 44.24 15.93 39.39
N VAL A 359 44.82 14.99 38.62
CA VAL A 359 46.24 14.98 38.26
C VAL A 359 46.35 14.85 36.74
N GLU A 360 46.84 15.91 36.09
CA GLU A 360 47.24 15.94 34.69
C GLU A 360 48.63 15.29 34.50
N THR A 361 48.82 14.55 33.41
CA THR A 361 50.13 14.46 32.75
C THR A 361 49.98 14.35 31.23
N SER A 362 50.68 15.24 30.54
CA SER A 362 50.82 15.40 29.09
C SER A 362 51.95 14.53 28.52
N LYS A 363 51.83 14.06 27.27
CA LYS A 363 52.97 13.71 26.40
C LYS A 363 52.70 13.98 24.91
N THR A 364 53.66 14.67 24.31
CA THR A 364 53.80 15.13 22.93
C THR A 364 54.43 14.06 22.03
N PHE A 365 54.10 14.02 20.73
CA PHE A 365 54.95 13.38 19.69
C PHE A 365 54.97 14.18 18.37
N ALA A 366 56.12 14.12 17.70
CA ALA A 366 56.63 14.98 16.62
C ALA A 366 56.34 14.43 15.19
N PRO A 367 56.58 15.19 14.10
CA PRO A 367 56.10 14.86 12.75
C PRO A 367 57.11 14.03 11.93
N LEU A 368 56.62 13.24 10.96
CA LEU A 368 57.43 12.42 10.06
C LEU A 368 57.45 12.97 8.61
N THR A 369 58.64 12.93 8.03
CA THR A 369 59.08 13.39 6.70
C THR A 369 58.99 12.33 5.60
N GLU A 370 58.95 12.76 4.34
CA GLU A 370 58.94 11.96 3.09
C GLU A 370 60.23 11.18 2.79
N GLY A 371 60.11 10.05 2.07
CA GLY A 371 61.25 9.34 1.46
C GLY A 371 60.90 8.02 0.73
N THR A 372 60.86 8.09 -0.60
CA THR A 372 61.24 7.15 -1.70
C THR A 372 61.19 5.61 -1.58
N LEU A 373 60.62 4.99 -2.63
CA LEU A 373 60.52 3.55 -3.00
C LEU A 373 61.85 2.77 -3.11
N PRO A 374 61.79 1.42 -3.00
CA PRO A 374 62.20 0.61 -4.16
C PRO A 374 61.28 -0.60 -4.49
N SER A 375 61.50 -1.12 -5.70
CA SER A 375 60.84 -2.22 -6.42
C SER A 375 60.98 -3.62 -5.81
N SER A 376 59.96 -4.49 -5.94
CA SER A 376 60.05 -5.81 -6.61
C SER A 376 58.79 -6.69 -6.46
N THR A 377 58.39 -7.29 -7.59
CA THR A 377 57.73 -8.60 -7.86
C THR A 377 56.75 -9.25 -6.87
N GLU A 378 55.51 -9.41 -7.37
CA GLU A 378 54.57 -10.54 -7.28
C GLU A 378 54.50 -11.40 -6.00
N LYS A 379 53.35 -11.28 -5.29
CA LYS A 379 52.39 -12.37 -5.01
C LYS A 379 51.16 -11.77 -4.31
N LYS A 380 49.96 -11.92 -4.89
CA LYS A 380 48.68 -11.58 -4.23
C LYS A 380 48.40 -12.65 -3.17
N ASN A 381 48.64 -12.32 -1.89
CA ASN A 381 47.98 -12.93 -0.75
C ASN A 381 47.11 -11.83 -0.13
N GLU A 382 45.80 -12.08 -0.02
CA GLU A 382 44.89 -11.24 0.76
C GLU A 382 45.20 -11.46 2.24
N THR A 383 45.65 -10.41 2.91
CA THR A 383 45.86 -10.40 4.37
C THR A 383 44.66 -9.71 4.99
N VAL A 384 43.82 -10.48 5.71
CA VAL A 384 42.80 -9.92 6.61
C VAL A 384 43.54 -9.33 7.81
N VAL A 385 43.31 -8.05 8.10
CA VAL A 385 43.78 -7.42 9.33
C VAL A 385 42.61 -7.42 10.30
N GLU A 386 42.60 -8.38 11.22
CA GLU A 386 41.68 -8.37 12.36
C GLU A 386 42.28 -7.48 13.46
N GLY A 387 41.54 -6.45 13.87
CA GLY A 387 41.85 -5.65 15.05
C GLY A 387 40.89 -6.01 16.19
N GLU A 388 41.43 -6.42 17.33
CA GLU A 388 40.66 -6.73 18.54
C GLU A 388 40.71 -5.53 19.51
N VAL A 389 39.56 -5.15 20.07
CA VAL A 389 39.47 -4.12 21.12
C VAL A 389 38.67 -4.70 22.29
N ASP A 390 39.35 -4.90 23.42
CA ASP A 390 38.71 -5.29 24.68
C ASP A 390 38.10 -4.06 25.38
N LEU A 391 36.80 -4.11 25.67
CA LEU A 391 36.12 -3.09 26.49
C LEU A 391 36.06 -3.55 27.95
N LYS A 392 36.17 -2.59 28.88
CA LYS A 392 36.28 -2.82 30.35
C LYS A 392 35.12 -3.58 31.00
N ASN A 393 34.08 -3.94 30.25
CA ASN A 393 32.91 -4.64 30.75
C ASN A 393 32.86 -6.11 30.29
N GLY A 394 33.89 -6.61 29.59
CA GLY A 394 33.99 -8.02 29.19
C GLY A 394 33.33 -8.38 27.85
N ASP A 395 32.78 -7.40 27.13
CA ASP A 395 32.23 -7.59 25.79
C ASP A 395 33.30 -7.42 24.71
N ARG A 396 33.20 -8.26 23.66
CA ARG A 396 34.13 -8.32 22.52
C ARG A 396 33.47 -7.78 21.26
N ILE A 397 34.19 -6.93 20.52
CA ILE A 397 33.77 -6.43 19.20
C ILE A 397 34.81 -6.84 18.17
N ILE A 398 34.36 -7.56 17.13
CA ILE A 398 35.16 -7.89 15.95
C ILE A 398 34.73 -6.93 14.83
N LEU A 399 35.67 -6.13 14.32
CA LEU A 399 35.41 -5.21 13.21
C LEU A 399 35.91 -5.82 11.90
N THR A 400 34.99 -6.13 10.99
CA THR A 400 35.30 -6.50 9.60
C THR A 400 34.87 -5.38 8.65
N SER A 401 35.79 -4.82 7.89
CA SER A 401 35.47 -3.83 6.84
C SER A 401 35.38 -4.51 5.47
N GLU A 402 34.21 -4.48 4.83
CA GLU A 402 34.09 -4.73 3.38
C GLU A 402 34.20 -3.40 2.62
N VAL A 403 35.13 -3.34 1.66
CA VAL A 403 35.31 -2.19 0.76
C VAL A 403 34.62 -2.51 -0.57
N SER A 404 33.44 -1.94 -0.82
CA SER A 404 32.81 -1.96 -2.15
C SER A 404 33.21 -0.70 -2.93
N SER A 405 33.97 -0.87 -4.01
CA SER A 405 34.37 0.20 -4.92
C SER A 405 33.21 0.67 -5.80
N VAL A 406 32.97 1.99 -5.80
CA VAL A 406 32.10 2.70 -6.74
C VAL A 406 32.96 3.18 -7.91
N THR A 407 32.66 2.71 -9.13
CA THR A 407 33.32 3.18 -10.36
C THR A 407 32.49 4.31 -10.97
N THR A 408 32.95 5.55 -10.82
CA THR A 408 32.44 6.72 -11.54
C THR A 408 33.15 6.84 -12.89
N LEU A 409 32.41 6.75 -14.00
CA LEU A 409 32.92 7.08 -15.33
C LEU A 409 32.85 8.60 -15.52
N ILE A 410 34.02 9.23 -15.62
CA ILE A 410 34.20 10.60 -16.10
C ILE A 410 34.83 10.48 -17.49
N GLU A 411 34.10 10.89 -18.53
CA GLU A 411 34.65 11.08 -19.87
C GLU A 411 35.29 12.47 -19.94
N GLU A 412 36.62 12.51 -20.03
CA GLU A 412 37.37 13.72 -20.38
C GLU A 412 37.73 13.73 -21.87
N GLU A 413 37.48 14.89 -22.45
CA GLU A 413 37.71 15.33 -23.82
C GLU A 413 39.22 15.44 -24.12
N THR A 414 39.72 14.81 -25.18
CA THR A 414 41.07 15.09 -25.70
C THR A 414 41.10 15.20 -27.23
N THR A 415 41.79 16.25 -27.66
CA THR A 415 41.91 16.82 -29.01
C THR A 415 42.82 16.02 -29.97
N GLU A 416 42.55 16.17 -31.27
CA GLU A 416 43.19 15.54 -32.44
C GLU A 416 44.74 15.65 -32.55
N PRO A 417 45.37 14.89 -33.49
CA PRO A 417 45.72 15.54 -34.76
C PRO A 417 45.54 14.70 -36.05
N VAL A 418 45.29 15.43 -37.14
CA VAL A 418 45.07 15.02 -38.54
C VAL A 418 46.36 14.60 -39.26
N LYS A 419 46.33 13.55 -40.11
CA LYS A 419 46.64 13.61 -41.59
C LYS A 419 46.78 12.26 -42.32
N LYS A 420 46.10 12.25 -43.49
CA LYS A 420 46.44 11.67 -44.82
C LYS A 420 46.07 10.20 -45.17
N SER A 421 45.08 10.09 -46.07
CA SER A 421 44.80 8.95 -46.97
C SER A 421 45.86 8.82 -48.09
N PRO A 422 45.88 7.72 -48.89
CA PRO A 422 45.01 7.71 -50.10
C PRO A 422 44.50 6.32 -50.62
N ALA A 423 43.35 6.38 -51.33
CA ALA A 423 43.00 5.72 -52.62
C ALA A 423 42.90 4.17 -52.70
N LYS A 424 42.04 3.51 -53.50
CA LYS A 424 40.98 3.84 -54.48
C LYS A 424 40.33 2.51 -54.97
N ARG A 425 39.15 2.65 -55.62
CA ARG A 425 38.41 1.72 -56.53
C ARG A 425 37.30 0.89 -55.83
N GLY A 426 36.03 0.92 -56.23
CA GLY A 426 35.33 1.61 -57.33
C GLY A 426 33.80 1.51 -57.16
N ARG A 427 33.11 2.58 -57.59
CA ARG A 427 31.65 2.75 -57.82
C ARG A 427 31.24 2.06 -59.14
N PRO A 428 29.99 2.15 -59.69
CA PRO A 428 28.75 2.82 -59.24
C PRO A 428 27.51 1.88 -59.36
N LYS A 429 26.23 2.22 -59.14
CA LYS A 429 25.34 3.37 -59.42
C LYS A 429 24.16 3.25 -58.44
N GLY A 430 23.39 4.25 -58.02
CA GLY A 430 23.09 5.63 -58.44
C GLY A 430 21.68 5.90 -57.90
N ALA A 431 21.55 6.77 -56.89
CA ALA A 431 21.06 8.16 -56.97
C ALA A 431 19.52 8.26 -56.75
N ALA A 432 19.01 8.84 -55.66
CA ALA A 432 19.02 10.27 -55.25
C ALA A 432 18.10 11.13 -56.15
N ALA A 433 17.36 12.15 -55.71
CA ALA A 433 17.11 12.78 -54.41
C ALA A 433 15.97 13.82 -54.57
N ALA A 434 15.55 14.36 -53.41
CA ALA A 434 14.89 15.65 -53.09
C ALA A 434 14.67 16.71 -54.20
N THR A 435 13.61 17.52 -54.06
CA THR A 435 13.67 18.94 -53.55
C THR A 435 12.29 19.64 -53.66
N ALA A 436 12.00 20.52 -52.71
CA ALA A 436 10.78 21.31 -52.48
C ALA A 436 10.63 22.59 -53.35
N VAL A 437 9.41 23.14 -53.51
CA VAL A 437 9.08 24.59 -53.63
C VAL A 437 7.61 24.89 -53.20
N LEU A 438 7.43 26.06 -52.56
CA LEU A 438 6.22 26.83 -52.15
C LEU A 438 5.02 26.92 -53.12
N ALA A 439 3.80 27.12 -52.56
CA ALA A 439 2.95 28.32 -52.79
C ALA A 439 1.60 28.30 -52.02
N ALA A 440 1.14 29.49 -51.63
CA ALA A 440 -0.08 29.78 -50.86
C ALA A 440 -1.33 30.05 -51.73
N THR A 441 -2.57 29.83 -51.23
CA THR A 441 -3.68 30.83 -51.22
C THR A 441 -5.00 30.32 -50.59
N LYS A 442 -5.77 31.29 -50.05
CA LYS A 442 -7.12 31.25 -49.44
C LYS A 442 -8.24 30.73 -50.35
N LEU A 443 -9.34 30.19 -49.78
CA LEU A 443 -10.74 30.66 -49.98
C LEU A 443 -11.78 29.79 -49.23
N ALA A 444 -12.74 30.45 -48.57
CA ALA A 444 -13.98 29.91 -48.02
C ALA A 444 -15.17 30.09 -49.02
N PRO A 445 -16.45 29.98 -48.61
CA PRO A 445 -17.31 28.78 -48.65
C PRO A 445 -18.48 28.90 -49.67
N LYS A 446 -19.27 27.83 -49.89
CA LYS A 446 -20.55 27.91 -50.62
C LYS A 446 -21.71 27.17 -49.94
N LYS A 447 -22.80 27.93 -49.76
CA LYS A 447 -24.18 27.53 -49.44
C LYS A 447 -24.87 26.81 -50.61
N LYS A 448 -25.89 25.98 -50.30
CA LYS A 448 -27.24 25.86 -50.94
C LYS A 448 -27.98 24.73 -50.17
N ALA A 449 -29.11 24.90 -49.49
CA ALA A 449 -30.45 25.44 -49.79
C ALA A 449 -31.49 24.36 -50.18
N LYS A 450 -32.72 24.53 -49.64
CA LYS A 450 -34.02 23.84 -49.84
C LYS A 450 -34.26 22.65 -48.89
N GLY A 451 -35.35 22.52 -48.13
CA GLY A 451 -36.63 23.23 -48.09
C GLY A 451 -37.78 22.23 -48.24
N ARG A 452 -38.69 22.15 -47.24
CA ARG A 452 -40.11 21.67 -47.25
C ARG A 452 -40.54 21.43 -45.79
N SER A 453 -41.43 22.24 -45.19
CA SER A 453 -42.93 22.15 -45.16
C SER A 453 -43.43 20.79 -44.62
N ALA A 454 -44.40 20.63 -43.73
CA ALA A 454 -45.33 21.47 -42.96
C ALA A 454 -46.10 20.51 -41.99
N SER A 455 -47.11 21.03 -41.26
CA SER A 455 -48.09 20.39 -40.33
C SER A 455 -47.55 20.02 -38.94
N VAL A 456 -47.97 20.61 -37.80
CA VAL A 456 -49.24 21.17 -37.26
C VAL A 456 -50.23 20.10 -36.76
N LEU A 457 -50.78 20.39 -35.56
CA LEU A 457 -51.81 19.73 -34.73
C LEU A 457 -51.23 18.80 -33.65
N ASP A 458 -51.17 19.19 -32.38
CA ASP A 458 -52.25 19.49 -31.40
C ASP A 458 -53.19 18.29 -31.21
N ASP A 459 -53.17 17.63 -30.04
CA ASP A 459 -54.13 17.92 -28.96
C ASP A 459 -54.02 16.93 -27.79
N GLU A 460 -54.44 17.44 -26.63
CA GLU A 460 -54.62 16.83 -25.31
C GLU A 460 -55.73 15.76 -25.25
N GLU A 461 -55.70 14.93 -24.20
CA GLU A 461 -56.82 14.49 -23.30
C GLU A 461 -56.28 13.28 -22.47
N THR A 462 -56.17 13.32 -21.12
CA THR A 462 -57.19 13.11 -20.05
C THR A 462 -58.00 11.82 -20.25
N ASP A 463 -58.35 10.94 -19.30
CA ASP A 463 -58.27 10.84 -17.83
C ASP A 463 -58.65 9.37 -17.44
N ALA A 464 -58.39 9.01 -16.19
CA ALA A 464 -59.25 8.19 -15.31
C ALA A 464 -59.61 6.69 -15.59
N SER A 465 -59.18 5.85 -14.62
CA SER A 465 -60.03 5.14 -13.63
C SER A 465 -60.27 3.61 -13.68
N GLU A 466 -60.41 3.09 -12.44
CA GLU A 466 -60.96 1.82 -11.90
C GLU A 466 -60.10 0.54 -12.03
N SER A 467 -59.71 -0.23 -10.99
CA SER A 467 -60.21 -0.65 -9.66
C SER A 467 -60.81 -2.08 -9.62
N VAL A 468 -60.69 -2.72 -8.44
CA VAL A 468 -61.26 -4.01 -7.96
C VAL A 468 -60.45 -5.28 -8.33
N ALA A 469 -59.85 -6.12 -7.47
CA ALA A 469 -60.00 -6.63 -6.08
C ALA A 469 -60.45 -8.12 -6.01
N SER A 470 -60.15 -8.73 -4.86
CA SER A 470 -60.47 -10.10 -4.35
C SER A 470 -59.41 -11.18 -4.61
N GLY A 471 -59.03 -12.05 -3.65
CA GLY A 471 -59.51 -12.26 -2.29
C GLY A 471 -58.65 -13.28 -1.52
N SER A 472 -58.69 -13.17 -0.20
CA SER A 472 -58.08 -14.08 0.79
C SER A 472 -59.07 -15.20 1.18
N PRO A 473 -58.63 -16.32 1.80
CA PRO A 473 -59.27 -16.65 3.09
C PRO A 473 -58.38 -17.31 4.16
N ARG A 474 -58.46 -16.70 5.37
CA ARG A 474 -58.77 -17.25 6.71
C ARG A 474 -58.14 -18.54 7.28
N ASN A 475 -57.39 -18.32 8.36
CA ASN A 475 -57.37 -18.98 9.69
C ASN A 475 -58.34 -20.16 9.99
N LYS A 476 -57.78 -21.20 10.62
CA LYS A 476 -58.41 -22.01 11.68
C LYS A 476 -57.42 -22.32 12.80
N ARG A 477 -57.77 -21.93 14.04
CA ARG A 477 -57.29 -22.53 15.30
C ARG A 477 -58.17 -23.74 15.62
N VAL A 478 -57.64 -24.74 16.34
CA VAL A 478 -58.04 -25.18 17.71
C VAL A 478 -57.28 -26.47 18.11
N ARG A 479 -56.61 -26.37 19.27
CA ARG A 479 -56.32 -27.35 20.37
C ARG A 479 -56.08 -28.84 20.07
N GLU A 480 -54.98 -29.39 20.57
CA GLU A 480 -54.80 -29.93 21.95
C GLU A 480 -53.35 -29.79 22.40
#